data_AF-A0A8B9VAG4-F1
#
_entry.id   AF-A0A8B9VAG4-F1
#
_cell.length_a   1.000
_cell.length_b   1.000
_cell.length_c   1.000
_cell.angle_alpha   90.00
_cell.angle_beta   90.00
_cell.angle_gamma   90.00
#
_symmetry.space_group_name_H-M   'P 1'
#
loop_
_entity.id
_entity.type
_entity.pdbx_description
1 polymer ?
#
loop_
_entity_poly.entity_id
_entity_poly.type
_entity_poly.pdbx_seq_one_letter_code
_entity_poly.pdbx_strand_id
1 'polypeptide(L)'
;DPISATRPTAYPLVPVTDCKDGSNVTIGCLVTDFFPEPVTVTWVSGVTGDQLTFPAVQNGGSYYTVSSQLTVPASSYDGQNFQCKVTHSYLGFGWFWSTPSWVGLDLGLP
;
A
#
# COMPACT_ATOMS: atom_id res chain seq x y z
N ASP A 1 26.55 -14.56 -3.91
CA ASP A 1 25.98 -13.31 -4.42
C ASP A 1 25.13 -12.71 -3.32
N PRO A 2 25.36 -11.47 -2.84
CA PRO A 2 24.42 -10.84 -1.92
C PRO A 2 23.06 -10.74 -2.63
N ILE A 3 21.97 -11.11 -1.96
CA ILE A 3 20.64 -11.08 -2.56
C ILE A 3 20.34 -9.64 -2.99
N SER A 4 20.23 -9.40 -4.30
CA SER A 4 19.90 -8.08 -4.85
C SER A 4 18.44 -7.76 -4.57
N ALA A 5 18.20 -6.94 -3.55
CA ALA A 5 16.88 -6.53 -3.14
C ALA A 5 16.27 -5.53 -4.14
N THR A 6 15.00 -5.74 -4.51
CA THR A 6 14.25 -4.88 -5.42
C THR A 6 13.16 -4.13 -4.67
N ARG A 7 13.06 -2.82 -4.92
CA ARG A 7 12.09 -1.94 -4.28
C ARG A 7 10.66 -2.27 -4.72
N PRO A 8 9.70 -2.38 -3.77
CA PRO A 8 8.30 -2.48 -4.13
C PRO A 8 7.80 -1.21 -4.82
N THR A 9 6.84 -1.37 -5.72
CA THR A 9 5.98 -0.27 -6.19
C THR A 9 4.60 -0.42 -5.59
N ALA A 10 4.00 0.68 -5.10
CA ALA A 10 2.68 0.66 -4.47
C ALA A 10 1.66 1.44 -5.29
N TYR A 11 0.49 0.83 -5.52
CA TYR A 11 -0.63 1.42 -6.23
C TYR A 11 -1.88 1.45 -5.34
N PRO A 12 -2.60 2.58 -5.25
CA PRO A 12 -3.85 2.61 -4.50
C PRO A 12 -4.94 1.86 -5.27
N LEU A 13 -5.74 1.09 -4.54
CA LEU A 13 -6.97 0.48 -5.02
C LEU A 13 -8.13 1.26 -4.41
N VAL A 14 -8.73 2.14 -5.20
CA VAL A 14 -9.84 2.98 -4.76
C VAL A 14 -11.17 2.25 -4.96
N PRO A 15 -12.11 2.36 -4.01
CA PRO A 15 -13.43 1.76 -4.12
C PRO A 15 -14.19 2.44 -5.26
N VAL A 16 -14.88 1.63 -6.06
CA VAL A 16 -15.83 2.16 -7.04
C VAL A 16 -17.05 2.68 -6.28
N THR A 17 -17.60 3.81 -6.71
CA THR A 17 -18.66 4.57 -5.99
C THR A 17 -19.95 3.80 -5.75
N ASP A 18 -20.19 2.72 -6.49
CA ASP A 18 -21.33 1.80 -6.39
C ASP A 18 -21.06 0.57 -5.49
N CYS A 19 -19.80 0.35 -5.07
CA CYS A 19 -19.38 -0.78 -4.24
C CYS A 19 -19.37 -0.45 -2.73
N LYS A 20 -20.01 0.66 -2.31
CA LYS A 20 -20.21 0.97 -0.90
C LYS A 20 -21.26 0.00 -0.35
N ASP A 21 -20.82 -1.11 0.22
CA ASP A 21 -21.70 -2.01 0.96
C ASP A 21 -22.21 -1.23 2.17
N GLY A 22 -23.48 -0.81 2.17
CA GLY A 22 -23.98 0.49 2.67
C GLY A 22 -23.52 1.02 4.05
N SER A 23 -22.86 0.22 4.88
CA SER A 23 -22.25 0.62 6.16
C SER A 23 -20.73 0.87 6.09
N ASN A 24 -20.00 0.24 5.17
CA ASN A 24 -18.54 0.23 5.12
C ASN A 24 -17.98 0.51 3.72
N VAL A 25 -16.72 0.95 3.70
CA VAL A 25 -15.91 1.14 2.49
C VAL A 25 -14.60 0.41 2.66
N THR A 26 -14.22 -0.39 1.67
CA THR A 26 -12.91 -1.05 1.62
C THR A 26 -12.03 -0.36 0.58
N ILE A 27 -10.85 0.07 1.02
CA ILE A 27 -9.77 0.54 0.16
C ILE A 27 -8.64 -0.47 0.15
N GLY A 28 -7.77 -0.40 -0.85
CA GLY A 28 -6.63 -1.30 -0.92
C GLY A 28 -5.34 -0.65 -1.39
N CYS A 29 -4.27 -1.42 -1.29
CA CYS A 29 -2.94 -1.09 -1.77
C CYS A 29 -2.35 -2.34 -2.41
N LEU A 30 -2.06 -2.25 -3.71
CA LEU A 30 -1.38 -3.28 -4.46
C LEU A 30 0.12 -2.98 -4.45
N VAL A 31 0.93 -3.90 -3.98
CA VAL A 31 2.38 -3.76 -3.88
C VAL A 31 3.03 -4.79 -4.80
N THR A 32 3.76 -4.34 -5.82
CA THR A 32 4.32 -5.19 -6.88
C THR A 32 5.84 -5.14 -6.94
N ASP A 33 6.41 -6.10 -7.67
CA ASP A 33 7.80 -6.11 -8.16
C ASP A 33 8.87 -6.10 -7.06
N PHE A 34 8.54 -6.57 -5.86
CA PHE A 34 9.51 -6.67 -4.77
C PHE A 34 10.19 -8.04 -4.73
N PHE A 35 11.42 -8.05 -4.25
CA PHE A 35 12.18 -9.27 -3.99
C PHE A 35 13.30 -8.98 -2.99
N PRO A 36 13.62 -9.90 -2.06
CA PRO A 36 12.85 -11.09 -1.67
C PRO A 36 11.70 -10.73 -0.72
N GLU A 37 10.89 -11.71 -0.30
CA GLU A 37 10.03 -11.56 0.87
C GLU A 37 10.85 -11.42 2.18
N PRO A 38 10.33 -10.77 3.23
CA PRO A 38 8.98 -10.21 3.33
C PRO A 38 8.91 -8.69 3.06
N VAL A 39 7.69 -8.25 2.73
CA VAL A 39 7.27 -6.85 2.82
C VAL A 39 6.19 -6.72 3.89
N THR A 40 6.28 -5.67 4.71
CA THR A 40 5.24 -5.30 5.68
C THR A 40 4.44 -4.14 5.13
N VAL A 41 3.11 -4.28 5.10
CA VAL A 41 2.17 -3.19 4.75
C VAL A 41 1.42 -2.76 6.00
N THR A 42 1.42 -1.47 6.30
CA THR A 42 0.62 -0.87 7.40
C THR A 42 -0.19 0.30 6.88
N TRP A 43 -1.33 0.58 7.50
CA TRP A 43 -2.14 1.75 7.15
C TRP A 43 -1.91 2.92 8.11
N VAL A 44 -1.82 4.11 7.55
CA VAL A 44 -1.83 5.38 8.28
C VAL A 44 -3.09 6.13 7.86
N SER A 45 -3.97 6.40 8.83
CA SER A 45 -5.20 7.17 8.60
C SER A 45 -5.68 7.82 9.89
N GLY A 46 -6.62 8.76 9.77
CA GLY A 46 -7.27 9.40 10.92
C GLY A 46 -8.43 8.60 11.52
N VAL A 47 -8.69 7.39 11.03
CA VAL A 47 -9.85 6.57 11.43
C VAL A 47 -9.41 5.14 11.73
N THR A 48 -10.14 4.48 12.63
CA THR A 48 -9.94 3.05 12.90
C THR A 48 -10.66 2.23 11.84
N GLY A 49 -10.01 1.19 11.35
CA GLY A 49 -10.60 0.24 10.42
C GLY A 49 -9.94 -1.13 10.53
N ASP A 50 -10.56 -2.11 9.90
CA ASP A 50 -10.08 -3.48 9.87
C ASP A 50 -9.06 -3.63 8.74
N GLN A 51 -7.82 -3.94 9.11
CA GLN A 51 -6.74 -4.18 8.16
C GLN A 51 -6.62 -5.67 7.84
N LEU A 52 -6.52 -6.00 6.56
CA LEU A 52 -6.24 -7.35 6.08
C LEU A 52 -5.14 -7.31 5.02
N THR A 53 -4.04 -8.04 5.23
CA THR A 53 -3.00 -8.22 4.22
C THR A 53 -3.02 -9.67 3.74
N PHE A 54 -3.18 -9.86 2.44
CA PHE A 54 -3.17 -11.19 1.83
C PHE A 54 -1.74 -11.74 1.74
N PRO A 55 -1.54 -13.06 1.64
CA PRO A 55 -0.24 -13.63 1.35
C PRO A 55 0.34 -13.09 0.04
N ALA A 56 1.65 -12.93 -0.03
CA ALA A 56 2.30 -12.56 -1.28
C ALA A 56 2.22 -13.71 -2.29
N VAL A 57 2.11 -13.35 -3.56
CA VAL A 57 2.12 -14.26 -4.70
C VAL A 57 3.32 -13.97 -5.60
N GLN A 58 3.93 -15.02 -6.12
CA GLN A 58 5.09 -14.94 -7.01
C GLN A 58 4.61 -14.82 -8.46
N ASN A 59 5.00 -13.74 -9.15
CA ASN A 59 4.53 -13.43 -10.50
C ASN A 59 5.40 -14.12 -11.57
N GLY A 60 5.25 -15.42 -11.78
CA GLY A 60 5.84 -16.17 -12.92
C GLY A 60 7.37 -16.13 -13.06
N GLY A 61 8.08 -15.50 -12.13
CA GLY A 61 9.51 -15.24 -12.08
C GLY A 61 9.94 -15.02 -10.63
N SER A 62 11.00 -14.26 -10.35
CA SER A 62 11.50 -14.11 -8.96
C SER A 62 10.80 -13.03 -8.14
N TYR A 63 9.92 -12.21 -8.72
CA TYR A 63 9.29 -11.09 -8.03
C TYR A 63 7.95 -11.45 -7.40
N TYR A 64 7.64 -10.76 -6.32
CA TYR A 64 6.44 -10.95 -5.52
C TYR A 64 5.47 -9.78 -5.66
N THR A 65 4.20 -10.07 -5.42
CA THR A 65 3.12 -9.09 -5.30
C THR A 65 2.31 -9.40 -4.05
N VAL A 66 1.92 -8.36 -3.33
CA VAL A 66 1.06 -8.47 -2.15
C VAL A 66 -0.01 -7.39 -2.20
N SER A 67 -1.20 -7.73 -1.73
CA SER A 67 -2.31 -6.79 -1.60
C SER A 67 -2.69 -6.63 -0.13
N SER A 68 -2.93 -5.39 0.28
CA SER A 68 -3.49 -5.08 1.61
C SER A 68 -4.76 -4.27 1.45
N GLN A 69 -5.70 -4.45 2.38
CA GLN A 69 -6.98 -3.77 2.44
C GLN A 69 -7.18 -3.13 3.81
N LEU A 70 -7.93 -2.04 3.80
CA LEU A 70 -8.46 -1.39 5.00
C LEU A 70 -9.95 -1.16 4.81
N THR A 71 -10.76 -1.72 5.71
CA THR A 71 -12.21 -1.52 5.73
C THR A 71 -12.58 -0.56 6.85
N VAL A 72 -13.28 0.52 6.50
CA VAL A 72 -13.71 1.58 7.44
C VAL A 72 -15.20 1.83 7.33
N PRO A 73 -15.84 2.42 8.35
CA PRO A 73 -17.21 2.90 8.24
C PRO A 73 -17.35 3.91 7.10
N ALA A 74 -18.41 3.80 6.30
CA ALA A 74 -18.64 4.67 5.15
C ALA A 74 -18.77 6.15 5.56
N SER A 75 -19.32 6.42 6.75
CA SER A 75 -19.43 7.76 7.34
C SER A 75 -18.08 8.42 7.62
N SER A 76 -17.02 7.62 7.69
CA SER A 76 -15.67 8.04 8.07
C SER A 76 -14.71 8.02 6.87
N TYR A 77 -15.21 7.72 5.67
CA TYR A 77 -14.40 7.61 4.46
C TYR A 77 -14.15 8.98 3.81
N ASP A 78 -15.20 9.78 3.64
CA ASP A 78 -15.13 11.04 2.91
C ASP A 78 -14.31 12.08 3.70
N GLY A 79 -13.40 12.78 3.00
CA GLY A 79 -12.54 13.82 3.59
C GLY A 79 -11.33 13.29 4.39
N GLN A 80 -11.12 11.98 4.45
CA GLN A 80 -9.96 11.39 5.11
C GLN A 80 -8.81 11.08 4.15
N ASN A 81 -7.59 11.14 4.68
CA ASN A 81 -6.39 10.72 3.97
C ASN A 81 -5.98 9.32 4.43
N PHE A 82 -5.86 8.39 3.49
CA PHE A 82 -5.44 7.02 3.72
C PHE A 82 -4.13 6.74 3.02
N GLN A 83 -3.14 6.24 3.75
CA GLN A 83 -1.82 5.91 3.19
C GLN A 83 -1.45 4.48 3.54
N CYS A 84 -1.04 3.70 2.53
CA CYS A 84 -0.36 2.44 2.75
C CYS A 84 1.15 2.66 2.83
N LYS A 85 1.70 2.33 3.99
CA LYS A 85 3.14 2.35 4.25
C LYS A 85 3.70 0.97 3.98
N VAL A 86 4.63 0.89 3.04
CA VAL A 86 5.29 -0.35 2.62
C VAL A 86 6.71 -0.36 3.15
N THR A 87 7.09 -1.42 3.86
CA THR A 87 8.44 -1.61 4.39
C THR A 87 9.03 -2.90 3.83
N HIS A 88 10.19 -2.82 3.19
CA HIS A 88 10.93 -3.97 2.68
C HIS A 88 12.22 -4.12 3.46
N SER A 89 12.31 -5.17 4.29
CA SER A 89 13.36 -5.32 5.31
C SER A 89 14.78 -5.37 4.75
N TYR A 90 14.94 -5.82 3.49
CA TYR A 90 16.22 -5.96 2.82
C TYR A 90 16.82 -4.64 2.32
N LEU A 91 16.06 -3.55 2.32
CA LEU A 91 16.50 -2.24 1.81
C LEU A 91 16.90 -1.24 2.92
N GLY A 92 16.78 -1.62 4.19
CA GLY A 92 17.17 -0.79 5.33
C GLY A 92 16.25 0.41 5.60
N PHE A 93 16.44 1.02 6.79
CA PHE A 93 15.71 2.20 7.27
C PHE A 93 16.18 3.47 6.52
N GLY A 94 15.74 3.64 5.27
CA GLY A 94 16.04 4.85 4.47
C GLY A 94 15.02 5.14 3.36
N TRP A 95 14.05 4.25 3.14
CA TRP A 95 13.08 4.34 2.04
C TRP A 95 11.63 4.40 2.52
N PHE A 96 11.41 4.85 3.76
CA PHE A 96 10.09 5.30 4.17
C PHE A 96 9.63 6.39 3.19
N TRP A 97 8.33 6.46 2.90
CA TRP A 97 7.69 7.19 1.80
C TRP A 97 7.60 6.36 0.50
N SER A 98 6.56 5.54 0.44
CA SER A 98 5.88 5.24 -0.81
C SER A 98 5.65 6.58 -1.53
N THR A 99 6.16 6.73 -2.76
CA THR A 99 5.76 7.82 -3.64
C THR A 99 4.25 7.76 -3.81
N PRO A 100 3.49 8.83 -3.55
CA PRO A 100 2.12 8.88 -4.00
C PRO A 100 2.15 9.09 -5.52
N SER A 101 1.71 8.13 -6.30
CA SER A 101 1.37 8.34 -7.72
C SER A 101 0.13 9.25 -7.91
N TRP A 102 -0.18 10.10 -6.93
CA TRP A 102 -1.29 11.06 -6.94
C TRP A 102 -0.95 12.43 -6.33
N VAL A 103 0.33 12.79 -6.15
CA VAL A 103 0.71 14.19 -5.93
C VAL A 103 1.37 14.71 -7.20
N GLY A 104 0.58 15.37 -8.03
CA GLY A 104 1.12 16.33 -8.98
C GLY A 104 1.80 17.47 -8.22
N LEU A 105 2.97 17.87 -8.69
CA LEU A 105 3.69 19.13 -8.43
C LEU A 105 3.87 19.54 -6.96
N ASP A 106 5.10 19.38 -6.44
CA ASP A 106 5.79 20.56 -5.94
C ASP A 106 7.30 20.48 -6.21
N LEU A 107 7.83 21.54 -6.79
CA LEU A 107 9.25 21.79 -6.98
C LEU A 107 9.77 22.35 -5.65
N GLY A 108 10.66 21.63 -4.96
CA GLY A 108 11.14 22.14 -3.68
C GLY A 108 12.29 21.35 -3.09
N LEU A 109 13.42 21.33 -3.80
CA LEU A 109 14.73 21.09 -3.21
C LEU A 109 15.12 22.27 -2.31
N PRO A 110 15.98 22.03 -1.32
CA PRO A 110 17.37 22.48 -1.50
C PRO A 110 18.28 21.35 -1.97
#